data_AF-A0A9X0HUN5-F1
#
_entry.id   AF-A0A9X0HUN5-F1
#
_cell.length_a   1.000
_cell.length_b   1.000
_cell.length_c   1.000
_cell.angle_alpha   90.00
_cell.angle_beta   90.00
_cell.angle_gamma   90.00
#
_symmetry.space_group_name_H-M   'P 1'
#
loop_
_entity.id
_entity.type
_entity.pdbx_description
1 polymer ?
#
loop_
_entity_poly.entity_id
_entity_poly.type
_entity_poly.pdbx_seq_one_letter_code
_entity_poly.pdbx_strand_id
1 'polypeptide(L)'
;MTQASPNHGEQAGQLLYQLLYIEVLQRVLQNARDGLLVPHWRELVVTMSPLSGPDPMSVHPLVVAAINERPRAAWEPGCSPGWRAAADSWFDEARRALAEHRRLTLVQHAELTKLTELLPVSTRTSMAPSVVDALDQISSLDARNDALARQSLSTFVMQRDKLTASYRAALAAGGEDVDWRSWFEERISTWDNEAGAASARITLQQNAQAYMQRLPEYW
;
A
#
# COMPACT_ATOMS: atom_id res chain seq x y z
N MET A 1 27.12 -19.66 22.97
CA MET A 1 26.93 -19.02 21.66
C MET A 1 25.84 -17.98 21.79
N THR A 2 26.22 -16.74 22.11
CA THR A 2 25.31 -15.60 22.21
C THR A 2 24.97 -15.15 20.80
N GLN A 3 23.72 -15.35 20.36
CA GLN A 3 23.22 -14.70 19.15
C GLN A 3 23.33 -13.19 19.37
N ALA A 4 24.14 -12.53 18.54
CA ALA A 4 24.18 -11.08 18.50
C ALA A 4 22.77 -10.58 18.21
N SER A 5 22.19 -9.83 19.14
CA SER A 5 20.93 -9.13 18.90
C SER A 5 21.09 -8.29 17.64
N PRO A 6 20.14 -8.37 16.69
CA PRO A 6 20.23 -7.60 15.46
C PRO A 6 20.34 -6.11 15.79
N ASN A 7 21.25 -5.43 15.10
CA ASN A 7 21.49 -4.01 15.27
C ASN A 7 20.20 -3.25 14.93
N HIS A 8 19.60 -2.57 15.90
CA HIS A 8 18.31 -1.88 15.72
C HIS A 8 18.34 -0.85 14.57
N GLY A 9 19.51 -0.27 14.26
CA GLY A 9 19.69 0.62 13.11
C GLY A 9 19.59 -0.10 11.76
N GLU A 10 20.07 -1.34 11.64
CA GLU A 10 19.97 -2.15 10.42
C GLU A 10 18.52 -2.59 10.17
N GLN A 11 17.79 -2.95 11.23
CA GLN A 11 16.38 -3.33 11.14
C GLN A 11 15.50 -2.15 10.71
N ALA A 12 15.73 -0.96 11.28
CA ALA A 12 15.02 0.26 10.90
C ALA A 12 15.32 0.66 9.44
N GLY A 13 16.58 0.58 9.02
CA GLY A 13 16.97 0.82 7.63
C GLY A 13 16.33 -0.17 6.65
N GLN A 14 16.27 -1.45 7.02
CA GLN A 14 15.63 -2.49 6.22
C GLN A 14 14.11 -2.27 6.08
N LEU A 15 13.42 -1.94 7.17
CA LEU A 15 11.98 -1.65 7.13
C LEU A 15 11.68 -0.43 6.26
N LEU A 16 12.47 0.63 6.40
CA LEU A 16 12.34 1.83 5.58
C LEU A 16 12.58 1.54 4.10
N TYR A 17 13.63 0.78 3.77
CA TYR A 17 13.89 0.31 2.40
C TYR A 17 12.70 -0.47 1.83
N GLN A 18 12.15 -1.43 2.59
CA GLN A 18 11.04 -2.26 2.13
C GLN A 18 9.76 -1.45 1.90
N LEU A 19 9.42 -0.53 2.82
CA LEU A 19 8.27 0.36 2.67
C LEU A 19 8.42 1.22 1.42
N LEU A 20 9.57 1.88 1.27
CA LEU A 20 9.89 2.74 0.14
C LEU A 20 9.80 1.98 -1.19
N TYR A 21 10.38 0.78 -1.24
CA TYR A 21 10.31 -0.08 -2.42
C TYR A 21 8.86 -0.39 -2.84
N ILE A 22 8.02 -0.77 -1.87
CA ILE A 22 6.64 -1.13 -2.15
C ILE A 22 5.80 0.08 -2.54
N GLU A 23 6.01 1.25 -1.93
CA GLU A 23 5.32 2.49 -2.30
C GLU A 23 5.63 2.90 -3.74
N VAL A 24 6.91 2.87 -4.14
CA VAL A 24 7.31 3.15 -5.52
C VAL A 24 6.70 2.13 -6.47
N LEU A 25 6.73 0.83 -6.13
CA LEU A 25 6.14 -0.22 -6.95
C LEU A 25 4.63 -0.04 -7.12
N GLN A 26 3.89 0.29 -6.05
CA GLN A 26 2.45 0.55 -6.12
C GLN A 26 2.15 1.73 -7.06
N ARG A 27 2.95 2.79 -7.02
CA ARG A 27 2.81 3.93 -7.93
C ARG A 27 3.06 3.55 -9.38
N VAL A 28 4.10 2.76 -9.65
CA VAL A 28 4.40 2.24 -10.99
C VAL A 28 3.25 1.37 -11.50
N LEU A 29 2.76 0.45 -10.69
CA LEU A 29 1.65 -0.45 -11.05
C LEU A 29 0.36 0.34 -11.29
N GLN A 30 0.12 1.41 -10.53
CA GLN A 30 -1.02 2.30 -10.77
C GLN A 30 -0.87 3.03 -12.12
N ASN A 31 0.30 3.62 -12.40
CA ASN A 31 0.58 4.25 -13.69
C ASN A 31 0.48 3.24 -14.86
N ALA A 32 0.87 1.99 -14.65
CA ALA A 32 0.71 0.92 -15.63
C ALA A 32 -0.77 0.72 -15.94
N ARG A 33 -1.59 0.53 -14.90
CA ARG A 33 -3.03 0.31 -15.04
C ARG A 33 -3.76 1.46 -15.72
N ASP A 34 -3.32 2.68 -15.44
CA ASP A 34 -3.89 3.89 -16.00
C ASP A 34 -3.46 4.13 -17.45
N GLY A 35 -2.51 3.35 -17.96
CA GLY A 35 -1.93 3.54 -19.29
C GLY A 35 -1.02 4.76 -19.39
N LEU A 36 -0.45 5.20 -18.27
CA LEU A 36 0.42 6.38 -18.16
C LEU A 36 1.91 6.01 -18.06
N LEU A 37 2.23 4.72 -18.01
CA LEU A 37 3.60 4.26 -17.91
C LEU A 37 4.33 4.37 -19.25
N VAL A 38 5.39 5.17 -19.28
CA VAL A 38 6.22 5.35 -20.48
C VAL A 38 7.21 4.18 -20.69
N PRO A 39 7.68 3.90 -21.91
CA PRO A 39 8.57 2.75 -22.18
C PRO A 39 9.88 2.72 -21.37
N HIS A 40 10.45 3.88 -21.04
CA HIS A 40 11.68 4.01 -20.25
C HIS A 40 11.41 4.35 -18.77
N TRP A 41 10.25 3.95 -18.23
CA TRP A 41 9.82 4.30 -16.87
C TRP A 41 10.84 3.90 -15.78
N ARG A 42 11.60 2.83 -15.98
CA ARG A 42 12.63 2.33 -15.05
C ARG A 42 13.71 3.39 -14.78
N GLU A 43 14.09 4.16 -15.79
CA GLU A 43 15.05 5.27 -15.66
C GLU A 43 14.48 6.44 -14.84
N LEU A 44 13.15 6.58 -14.81
CA LEU A 44 12.44 7.64 -14.11
C LEU A 44 12.18 7.31 -12.63
N VAL A 45 12.45 6.08 -12.18
CA VAL A 45 12.24 5.64 -10.79
C VAL A 45 13.00 6.54 -9.80
N VAL A 46 14.17 7.04 -10.19
CA VAL A 46 14.96 7.98 -9.38
C VAL A 46 14.22 9.29 -9.06
N THR A 47 13.24 9.67 -9.88
CA THR A 47 12.41 10.87 -9.67
C THR A 47 11.12 10.57 -8.90
N MET A 48 10.83 9.29 -8.63
CA MET A 48 9.59 8.84 -7.99
C MET A 48 9.66 8.77 -6.46
N SER A 49 10.74 9.29 -5.84
CA SER A 49 10.92 9.23 -4.39
C SER A 49 9.67 9.76 -3.64
N PRO A 50 8.99 8.91 -2.83
CA PRO A 50 7.93 9.37 -1.94
C PRO A 50 8.46 10.09 -0.71
N LEU A 51 9.78 10.09 -0.48
CA LEU A 51 10.39 10.82 0.64
C LEU A 51 10.32 12.33 0.38
N SER A 52 9.57 13.03 1.23
CA SER A 52 9.56 14.50 1.30
C SER A 52 10.66 14.98 2.25
N GLY A 53 11.94 14.75 1.92
CA GLY A 53 13.05 15.17 2.78
C GLY A 53 14.35 14.39 2.58
N PRO A 54 15.38 14.66 3.42
CA PRO A 54 16.65 13.95 3.37
C PRO A 54 16.44 12.45 3.61
N ASP A 55 17.14 11.62 2.83
CA ASP A 55 17.14 10.16 2.94
C ASP A 55 18.00 9.75 4.14
N PRO A 56 17.40 9.48 5.32
CA PRO A 56 18.15 9.41 6.58
C PRO A 56 19.13 8.22 6.61
N MET A 57 18.96 7.25 5.70
CA MET A 57 19.68 5.99 5.65
C MET A 57 20.21 5.67 4.24
N SER A 58 20.16 6.60 3.29
CA SER A 58 20.55 6.39 1.89
C SER A 58 19.87 5.18 1.23
N VAL A 59 18.60 4.92 1.56
CA VAL A 59 17.82 3.78 1.06
C VAL A 59 17.29 3.98 -0.37
N HIS A 60 17.13 5.22 -0.82
CA HIS A 60 16.52 5.54 -2.11
C HIS A 60 17.35 5.02 -3.30
N PRO A 61 18.69 5.22 -3.36
CA PRO A 61 19.52 4.60 -4.40
C PRO A 61 19.41 3.07 -4.43
N LEU A 62 19.28 2.41 -3.27
CA LEU A 62 19.09 0.97 -3.18
C LEU A 62 17.75 0.53 -3.76
N VAL A 63 16.67 1.29 -3.51
CA VAL A 63 15.35 1.04 -4.11
C VAL A 63 15.39 1.21 -5.63
N VAL A 64 16.04 2.26 -6.13
CA VAL A 64 16.21 2.47 -7.58
C VAL A 64 16.93 1.29 -8.22
N ALA A 65 18.04 0.85 -7.64
CA ALA A 65 18.79 -0.30 -8.12
C ALA A 65 17.93 -1.58 -8.11
N ALA A 66 17.27 -1.86 -6.99
CA ALA A 66 16.44 -3.05 -6.82
C ALA A 66 15.25 -3.09 -7.80
N ILE A 67 14.63 -1.94 -8.10
CA ILE A 67 13.56 -1.87 -9.11
C ILE A 67 14.12 -2.09 -10.51
N ASN A 68 15.27 -1.49 -10.83
CA ASN A 68 15.90 -1.64 -12.14
C ASN A 68 16.35 -3.08 -12.44
N GLU A 69 16.79 -3.82 -11.41
CA GLU A 69 17.21 -5.22 -11.52
C GLU A 69 16.05 -6.21 -11.66
N ARG A 70 14.80 -5.79 -11.43
CA ARG A 70 13.64 -6.69 -11.57
C ARG A 70 13.53 -7.22 -12.99
N PRO A 71 13.19 -8.51 -13.17
CA PRO A 71 12.77 -9.03 -14.46
C PRO A 71 11.65 -8.17 -15.06
N ARG A 72 11.64 -8.06 -16.39
CA ARG A 72 10.54 -7.40 -17.09
C ARG A 72 9.28 -8.24 -16.99
N ALA A 73 8.16 -7.60 -16.66
CA ALA A 73 6.87 -8.24 -16.53
C ALA A 73 5.96 -7.96 -17.74
N ALA A 74 4.94 -8.80 -17.95
CA ALA A 74 4.06 -8.70 -19.12
C ALA A 74 3.23 -7.40 -19.12
N TRP A 75 2.97 -6.81 -17.95
CA TRP A 75 2.26 -5.53 -17.83
C TRP A 75 3.10 -4.31 -18.26
N GLU A 76 4.41 -4.47 -18.47
CA GLU A 76 5.29 -3.39 -18.88
C GLU A 76 5.12 -3.06 -20.38
N PRO A 77 5.28 -1.77 -20.76
CA PRO A 77 5.26 -1.37 -22.17
C PRO A 77 6.22 -2.19 -23.03
N GLY A 78 5.72 -2.72 -24.14
CA GLY A 78 6.51 -3.51 -25.10
C GLY A 78 6.87 -4.92 -24.64
N CYS A 79 6.35 -5.38 -23.49
CA CYS A 79 6.62 -6.73 -22.96
C CYS A 79 5.39 -7.66 -23.01
N SER A 80 4.20 -7.10 -23.22
CA SER A 80 2.94 -7.85 -23.23
C SER A 80 2.84 -8.77 -24.47
N PRO A 81 2.53 -10.07 -24.29
CA PRO A 81 2.10 -10.93 -25.39
C PRO A 81 0.60 -10.75 -25.74
N GLY A 82 -0.12 -9.90 -25.01
CA GLY A 82 -1.52 -9.56 -25.21
C GLY A 82 -2.21 -9.14 -23.91
N TRP A 83 -3.32 -8.40 -24.03
CA TRP A 83 -3.96 -7.69 -22.92
C TRP A 83 -4.26 -8.57 -21.70
N ARG A 84 -4.64 -9.83 -21.94
CA ARG A 84 -4.96 -10.80 -20.89
C ARG A 84 -3.75 -11.08 -20.00
N ALA A 85 -2.62 -11.39 -20.62
CA ALA A 85 -1.38 -11.71 -19.91
C ALA A 85 -0.83 -10.48 -19.16
N ALA A 86 -0.95 -9.29 -19.74
CA ALA A 86 -0.61 -8.04 -19.07
C ALA A 86 -1.52 -7.80 -17.84
N ALA A 87 -2.84 -7.93 -17.99
CA ALA A 87 -3.80 -7.73 -16.91
C ALA A 87 -3.60 -8.73 -15.76
N ASP A 88 -3.40 -10.01 -16.08
CA ASP A 88 -3.15 -11.07 -15.09
C ASP A 88 -1.83 -10.81 -14.33
N SER A 89 -0.74 -10.53 -15.08
CA SER A 89 0.57 -10.21 -14.51
C SER A 89 0.53 -8.96 -13.62
N TRP A 90 -0.17 -7.91 -14.06
CA TRP A 90 -0.37 -6.69 -13.29
C TRP A 90 -1.13 -6.97 -11.99
N PHE A 91 -2.26 -7.70 -12.08
CA PHE A 91 -3.11 -7.95 -10.94
C PHE A 91 -2.40 -8.75 -9.85
N ASP A 92 -1.65 -9.78 -10.24
CA ASP A 92 -0.84 -10.58 -9.33
C ASP A 92 0.18 -9.74 -8.57
N GLU A 93 0.93 -8.90 -9.28
CA GLU A 93 1.93 -8.03 -8.67
C GLU A 93 1.30 -6.95 -7.79
N ALA A 94 0.24 -6.30 -8.25
CA ALA A 94 -0.45 -5.27 -7.48
C ALA A 94 -1.05 -5.84 -6.19
N ARG A 95 -1.61 -7.04 -6.24
CA ARG A 95 -2.10 -7.73 -5.04
C ARG A 95 -0.99 -8.08 -4.06
N ARG A 96 0.14 -8.58 -4.55
CA ARG A 96 1.30 -8.88 -3.69
C ARG A 96 1.86 -7.61 -3.05
N ALA A 97 2.01 -6.54 -3.83
CA ALA A 97 2.48 -5.25 -3.34
C ALA A 97 1.55 -4.67 -2.26
N LEU A 98 0.22 -4.74 -2.45
CA LEU A 98 -0.74 -4.30 -1.44
C LEU A 98 -0.68 -5.13 -0.14
N ALA A 99 -0.58 -6.45 -0.25
CA ALA A 99 -0.45 -7.33 0.91
C ALA A 99 0.85 -7.05 1.69
N GLU A 100 1.95 -6.85 0.96
CA GLU A 100 3.25 -6.56 1.56
C GLU A 100 3.29 -5.17 2.21
N HIS A 101 2.72 -4.15 1.56
CA HIS A 101 2.55 -2.83 2.16
C HIS A 101 1.84 -2.92 3.50
N ARG A 102 0.70 -3.61 3.56
CA ARG A 102 -0.03 -3.83 4.82
C ARG A 102 0.84 -4.52 5.86
N ARG A 103 1.56 -5.59 5.49
CA ARG A 103 2.43 -6.31 6.41
C ARG A 103 3.49 -5.39 7.00
N LEU A 104 4.15 -4.59 6.17
CA LEU A 104 5.19 -3.65 6.58
C LEU A 104 4.65 -2.53 7.47
N THR A 105 3.50 -1.94 7.16
CA THR A 105 2.84 -0.95 8.02
C THR A 105 2.48 -1.54 9.38
N LEU A 106 2.01 -2.80 9.43
CA LEU A 106 1.72 -3.47 10.70
C LEU A 106 2.98 -3.72 11.52
N VAL A 107 4.09 -4.10 10.88
CA VAL A 107 5.40 -4.24 11.56
C VAL A 107 5.87 -2.89 12.11
N GLN A 108 5.81 -1.83 11.31
CA GLN A 108 6.18 -0.48 11.73
C GLN A 108 5.35 -0.02 12.93
N HIS A 109 4.02 -0.24 12.88
CA HIS A 109 3.14 0.11 13.98
C HIS A 109 3.46 -0.70 15.24
N ALA A 110 3.67 -2.01 15.13
CA ALA A 110 4.03 -2.86 16.27
C ALA A 110 5.34 -2.40 16.94
N GLU A 111 6.35 -2.01 16.18
CA GLU A 111 7.61 -1.48 16.73
C GLU A 111 7.39 -0.15 17.47
N LEU A 112 6.58 0.76 16.91
CA LEU A 112 6.25 2.04 17.58
C LEU A 112 5.44 1.82 18.87
N THR A 113 4.48 0.90 18.85
CA THR A 113 3.70 0.52 20.04
C THR A 113 4.60 -0.06 21.12
N LYS A 114 5.49 -0.99 20.74
CA LYS A 114 6.47 -1.59 21.65
C LYS A 114 7.38 -0.53 22.29
N LEU A 115 7.89 0.43 21.51
CA LEU A 115 8.70 1.54 22.04
C LEU A 115 7.93 2.37 23.07
N THR A 116 6.63 2.59 22.85
CA THR A 116 5.77 3.30 23.79
C THR A 116 5.59 2.49 25.08
N GLU A 117 5.41 1.16 24.96
CA GLU A 117 5.25 0.23 26.09
C GLU A 117 6.51 0.03 26.94
N LEU A 118 7.71 0.36 26.43
CA LEU A 118 8.96 0.25 27.19
C LEU A 118 9.00 1.12 28.44
N LEU A 119 8.20 2.20 28.52
CA LEU A 119 8.07 3.02 29.72
C LEU A 119 7.26 2.27 30.80
N PRO A 120 7.88 1.88 31.94
CA PRO A 120 7.17 1.21 33.02
C PRO A 120 6.03 2.07 33.56
N VAL A 121 4.95 1.44 34.00
CA VAL A 121 3.79 2.13 34.60
C VAL A 121 4.24 3.02 35.77
N SER A 122 5.17 2.55 36.60
CA SER A 122 5.74 3.32 37.71
C SER A 122 6.45 4.61 37.27
N THR A 123 7.13 4.58 36.12
CA THR A 123 7.74 5.76 35.54
C THR A 123 6.68 6.72 35.01
N ARG A 124 5.66 6.21 34.33
CA ARG A 124 4.54 7.02 33.83
C ARG A 124 3.78 7.71 34.98
N THR A 125 3.51 6.98 36.06
CA THR A 125 2.85 7.56 37.25
C THR A 125 3.73 8.58 37.97
N SER A 126 5.05 8.40 37.99
CA SER A 126 5.98 9.39 38.57
C SER A 126 6.10 10.69 37.75
N MET A 127 5.87 10.62 36.44
CA MET A 127 5.94 11.77 35.52
C MET A 127 4.60 12.49 35.34
N ALA A 128 3.49 11.84 35.71
CA ALA A 128 2.15 12.42 35.61
C ALA A 128 1.78 13.23 36.86
N PRO A 129 0.89 14.24 36.74
CA PRO A 129 0.43 15.04 37.89
C PRO A 129 -0.29 14.20 38.96
N SER A 130 -0.91 13.08 38.57
CA SER A 130 -1.53 12.11 39.48
C SER A 130 -1.57 10.71 38.86
N VAL A 131 -1.89 9.70 39.69
CA VAL A 131 -2.12 8.31 39.22
C VAL A 131 -3.32 8.24 38.27
N VAL A 132 -4.36 9.03 38.52
CA VAL A 132 -5.55 9.09 37.65
C VAL A 132 -5.16 9.62 36.27
N ASP A 133 -4.39 10.71 36.21
CA ASP A 133 -3.91 11.26 34.94
C ASP A 133 -3.04 10.26 34.16
N ALA A 134 -2.23 9.46 34.85
CA ALA A 134 -1.42 8.42 34.22
C ALA A 134 -2.28 7.30 33.60
N LEU A 135 -3.35 6.89 34.27
CA LEU A 135 -4.29 5.87 33.76
C LEU A 135 -5.11 6.41 32.57
N ASP A 136 -5.51 7.67 32.60
CA ASP A 136 -6.19 8.32 31.48
C ASP A 136 -5.27 8.43 30.25
N GLN A 137 -3.99 8.75 30.45
CA GLN A 137 -2.98 8.75 29.38
C GLN A 137 -2.80 7.36 28.77
N ILE A 138 -2.71 6.30 29.59
CA ILE A 138 -2.61 4.91 29.12
C ILE A 138 -3.86 4.55 28.29
N SER A 139 -5.05 4.79 28.83
CA SER A 139 -6.31 4.48 28.15
C SER A 139 -6.45 5.25 26.82
N SER A 140 -5.99 6.50 26.77
CA SER A 140 -5.96 7.28 25.54
C SER A 140 -5.01 6.71 24.48
N LEU A 141 -3.84 6.20 24.89
CA LEU A 141 -2.90 5.54 23.99
C LEU A 141 -3.49 4.24 23.43
N ASP A 142 -4.11 3.42 24.28
CA ASP A 142 -4.77 2.17 23.86
C ASP A 142 -5.89 2.46 22.84
N ALA A 143 -6.74 3.45 23.14
CA ALA A 143 -7.81 3.87 22.23
C ALA A 143 -7.28 4.37 20.87
N ARG A 144 -6.14 5.07 20.85
CA ARG A 144 -5.48 5.51 19.60
C ARG A 144 -4.92 4.32 18.82
N ASN A 145 -4.27 3.38 19.49
CA ASN A 145 -3.74 2.17 18.85
C ASN A 145 -4.85 1.34 18.21
N ASP A 146 -5.95 1.13 18.94
CA ASP A 146 -7.14 0.46 18.43
C ASP A 146 -7.76 1.17 17.22
N ALA A 147 -7.85 2.51 17.28
CA ALA A 147 -8.35 3.31 16.17
C ALA A 147 -7.46 3.19 14.91
N LEU A 148 -6.13 3.25 15.09
CA LEU A 148 -5.16 3.08 14.01
C LEU A 148 -5.24 1.67 13.39
N ALA A 149 -5.38 0.63 14.20
CA ALA A 149 -5.54 -0.75 13.74
C ALA A 149 -6.81 -0.92 12.89
N ARG A 150 -7.94 -0.39 13.35
CA ARG A 150 -9.21 -0.39 12.60
C ARG A 150 -9.09 0.39 11.29
N GLN A 151 -8.48 1.56 11.32
CA GLN A 151 -8.27 2.39 10.13
C GLN A 151 -7.37 1.69 9.09
N SER A 152 -6.29 1.04 9.54
CA SER A 152 -5.38 0.29 8.68
C SER A 152 -6.09 -0.88 7.98
N LEU A 153 -6.86 -1.67 8.73
CA LEU A 153 -7.66 -2.76 8.17
C LEU A 153 -8.68 -2.24 7.15
N SER A 154 -9.43 -1.20 7.51
CA SER A 154 -10.45 -0.60 6.64
C SER A 154 -9.84 -0.09 5.33
N THR A 155 -8.71 0.61 5.42
CA THR A 155 -7.95 1.09 4.25
C THR A 155 -7.52 -0.05 3.35
N PHE A 156 -6.97 -1.12 3.92
CA PHE A 156 -6.57 -2.29 3.14
C PHE A 156 -7.73 -2.96 2.42
N VAL A 157 -8.87 -3.17 3.11
CA VAL A 157 -10.07 -3.78 2.51
C VAL A 157 -10.55 -2.96 1.32
N MET A 158 -10.62 -1.64 1.49
CA MET A 158 -10.98 -0.71 0.41
C MET A 158 -10.03 -0.84 -0.79
N GLN A 159 -8.71 -0.77 -0.57
CA GLN A 159 -7.72 -0.83 -1.65
C GLN A 159 -7.74 -2.17 -2.38
N ARG A 160 -7.91 -3.29 -1.64
CA ARG A 160 -8.02 -4.63 -2.21
C ARG A 160 -9.23 -4.75 -3.11
N ASP A 161 -10.37 -4.22 -2.66
CA ASP A 161 -11.62 -4.29 -3.39
C ASP A 161 -11.56 -3.39 -4.64
N LYS A 162 -10.97 -2.19 -4.56
CA LYS A 162 -10.68 -1.32 -5.72
C LYS A 162 -9.79 -1.98 -6.76
N LEU A 163 -8.71 -2.62 -6.32
CA LEU A 163 -7.77 -3.33 -7.18
C LEU A 163 -8.45 -4.52 -7.89
N THR A 164 -9.28 -5.26 -7.17
CA THR A 164 -10.08 -6.36 -7.73
C THR A 164 -11.14 -5.86 -8.71
N ALA A 165 -11.81 -4.74 -8.42
CA ALA A 165 -12.73 -4.10 -9.36
C ALA A 165 -12.02 -3.69 -10.65
N SER A 166 -10.82 -3.11 -10.53
CA SER A 166 -10.00 -2.66 -11.66
C SER A 166 -9.56 -3.82 -12.57
N TYR A 167 -9.22 -4.98 -11.99
CA TYR A 167 -8.93 -6.19 -12.77
C TYR A 167 -10.18 -6.74 -13.46
N ARG A 168 -11.31 -6.87 -12.73
CA ARG A 168 -12.59 -7.29 -13.32
C ARG A 168 -13.03 -6.36 -14.45
N ALA A 169 -12.81 -5.06 -14.31
CA ALA A 169 -13.08 -4.07 -15.35
C ALA A 169 -12.15 -4.24 -16.57
N ALA A 170 -10.88 -4.62 -16.38
CA ALA A 170 -9.98 -4.95 -17.48
C ALA A 170 -10.46 -6.20 -18.24
N LEU A 171 -10.96 -7.22 -17.54
CA LEU A 171 -11.55 -8.41 -18.16
C LEU A 171 -12.76 -8.04 -19.03
N ALA A 172 -13.66 -7.23 -18.49
CA ALA A 172 -14.83 -6.74 -19.22
C ALA A 172 -14.44 -5.88 -20.44
N ALA A 173 -13.37 -5.09 -20.35
CA ALA A 173 -12.83 -4.34 -21.49
C ALA A 173 -12.23 -5.24 -22.57
N GLY A 174 -11.67 -6.39 -22.18
CA GLY A 174 -11.17 -7.42 -23.10
C GLY A 174 -12.25 -8.32 -23.72
N GLY A 175 -13.52 -8.08 -23.41
CA GLY A 175 -14.67 -8.80 -23.98
C GLY A 175 -15.21 -9.95 -23.12
N GLU A 176 -14.69 -10.13 -21.89
CA GLU A 176 -15.21 -11.13 -20.96
C GLU A 176 -16.54 -10.67 -20.33
N ASP A 177 -17.48 -11.59 -20.14
CA ASP A 177 -18.75 -11.30 -19.48
C ASP A 177 -18.59 -11.25 -17.96
N VAL A 178 -18.15 -10.09 -17.45
CA VAL A 178 -17.90 -9.86 -16.02
C VAL A 178 -18.64 -8.60 -15.56
N ASP A 179 -19.64 -8.78 -14.70
CA ASP A 179 -20.30 -7.67 -14.01
C ASP A 179 -19.46 -7.15 -12.84
N TRP A 180 -18.43 -6.38 -13.19
CA TRP A 180 -17.51 -5.79 -12.23
C TRP A 180 -18.15 -4.66 -11.41
N ARG A 181 -19.18 -4.00 -11.95
CA ARG A 181 -19.83 -2.83 -11.33
C ARG A 181 -20.74 -3.26 -10.18
N SER A 182 -21.64 -4.20 -10.42
CA SER A 182 -22.52 -4.70 -9.36
C SER A 182 -21.71 -5.37 -8.25
N TRP A 183 -20.68 -6.14 -8.63
CA TRP A 183 -19.75 -6.70 -7.66
C TRP A 183 -19.09 -5.60 -6.82
N PHE A 184 -18.57 -4.53 -7.44
CA PHE A 184 -17.89 -3.48 -6.69
C PHE A 184 -18.85 -2.69 -5.79
N GLU A 185 -20.07 -2.40 -6.24
CA GLU A 185 -21.11 -1.75 -5.42
C GLU A 185 -21.48 -2.60 -4.20
N GLU A 186 -21.66 -3.91 -4.39
CA GLU A 186 -21.89 -4.87 -3.30
C GLU A 186 -20.73 -4.82 -2.29
N ARG A 187 -19.48 -4.81 -2.76
CA ARG A 187 -18.31 -4.70 -1.88
C ARG A 187 -18.29 -3.39 -1.10
N ILE A 188 -18.52 -2.25 -1.76
CA ILE A 188 -18.57 -0.92 -1.13
C ILE A 188 -19.62 -0.87 -0.01
N SER A 189 -20.74 -1.57 -0.15
CA SER A 189 -21.79 -1.61 0.88
C SER A 189 -21.33 -2.24 2.22
N THR A 190 -20.23 -2.99 2.20
CA THR A 190 -19.66 -3.68 3.38
C THR A 190 -18.53 -2.91 4.07
N TRP A 191 -18.16 -1.73 3.58
CA TRP A 191 -17.03 -0.98 4.13
C TRP A 191 -17.43 -0.13 5.33
N ASP A 192 -16.67 -0.25 6.43
CA ASP A 192 -16.82 0.60 7.61
C ASP A 192 -16.37 2.07 7.37
N ASN A 193 -15.64 2.34 6.28
CA ASN A 193 -15.18 3.68 5.92
C ASN A 193 -16.17 4.36 4.98
N GLU A 194 -17.12 5.10 5.57
CA GLU A 194 -18.17 5.82 4.84
C GLU A 194 -17.63 6.83 3.82
N ALA A 195 -16.59 7.59 4.18
CA ALA A 195 -15.98 8.56 3.27
C ALA A 195 -15.33 7.87 2.06
N GLY A 196 -14.63 6.75 2.30
CA GLY A 196 -14.06 5.90 1.27
C GLY A 196 -15.14 5.28 0.37
N ALA A 197 -16.25 4.84 0.95
CA ALA A 197 -17.40 4.30 0.23
C ALA A 197 -18.06 5.36 -0.65
N ALA A 198 -18.30 6.57 -0.12
CA ALA A 198 -18.84 7.69 -0.89
C ALA A 198 -17.94 8.06 -2.08
N SER A 199 -16.62 8.17 -1.86
CA SER A 199 -15.65 8.43 -2.93
C SER A 199 -15.65 7.34 -4.01
N ALA A 200 -15.74 6.06 -3.62
CA ALA A 200 -15.81 4.95 -4.56
C ALA A 200 -17.11 4.96 -5.39
N ARG A 201 -18.25 5.30 -4.77
CA ARG A 201 -19.54 5.44 -5.48
C ARG A 201 -19.52 6.60 -6.47
N ILE A 202 -18.94 7.74 -6.10
CA ILE A 202 -18.74 8.87 -7.04
C ILE A 202 -17.93 8.40 -8.25
N THR A 203 -16.85 7.66 -8.01
CA THR A 203 -16.01 7.10 -9.08
C THR A 203 -16.81 6.13 -9.98
N LEU A 204 -17.67 5.29 -9.40
CA LEU A 204 -18.55 4.39 -10.15
C LEU A 204 -19.59 5.13 -11.01
N GLN A 205 -20.11 6.25 -10.52
CA GLN A 205 -21.12 7.07 -11.19
C GLN A 205 -20.52 7.95 -12.31
N GLN A 206 -19.35 8.54 -12.08
CA GLN A 206 -18.70 9.45 -13.01
C GLN A 206 -17.80 8.69 -13.97
N ASN A 207 -18.28 8.40 -15.18
CA ASN A 207 -17.47 7.87 -16.29
C ASN A 207 -16.53 6.70 -15.91
N ALA A 208 -16.93 5.84 -14.96
CA ALA A 208 -16.10 4.71 -14.54
C ALA A 208 -15.78 3.76 -15.70
N GLN A 209 -16.66 3.71 -16.71
CA GLN A 209 -16.40 3.05 -17.99
C GLN A 209 -15.17 3.62 -18.71
N ALA A 210 -15.00 4.95 -18.71
CA ALA A 210 -13.88 5.60 -19.37
C ALA A 210 -12.55 5.41 -18.64
N TYR A 211 -12.56 5.30 -17.31
CA TYR A 211 -11.34 5.19 -16.51
C TYR A 211 -10.99 3.74 -16.13
N MET A 212 -11.90 3.00 -15.48
CA MET A 212 -11.61 1.63 -15.03
C MET A 212 -11.83 0.59 -16.12
N GLN A 213 -12.82 0.73 -17.00
CA GLN A 213 -13.07 -0.24 -18.09
C GLN A 213 -12.28 0.10 -19.37
N ARG A 214 -11.06 0.62 -19.20
CA ARG A 214 -10.09 0.85 -20.27
C ARG A 214 -8.89 -0.07 -20.10
N LEU A 215 -8.40 -0.63 -21.21
CA LEU A 215 -7.10 -1.27 -21.28
C LEU A 215 -6.05 -0.24 -21.72
N PRO A 216 -4.87 -0.18 -21.08
CA PRO A 216 -3.70 0.49 -21.63
C PRO A 216 -3.43 0.06 -23.07
N GLU A 217 -3.05 0.99 -23.95
CA GLU A 217 -2.82 0.71 -25.38
C GLU A 217 -1.68 -0.29 -25.63
N TYR A 218 -0.74 -0.38 -24.69
CA TYR A 218 0.41 -1.28 -24.76
C TYR A 218 0.18 -2.62 -24.05
N TRP A 219 -1.04 -2.88 -23.56
CA TRP A 219 -1.42 -4.17 -22.98
C TRP A 219 -1.95 -5.12 -24.04
#